data_AF-A0ABD6DXA7-F1
#
_entry.id   AF-A0ABD6DXA7-F1
#
_cell.length_a   1.000
_cell.length_b   1.000
_cell.length_c   1.000
_cell.angle_alpha   90.00
_cell.angle_beta   90.00
_cell.angle_gamma   90.00
#
_symmetry.space_group_name_H-M   'P 1'
#
loop_
_entity.id
_entity.type
_entity.pdbx_description
1 polymer ?
#
loop_
_entity_poly.entity_id
_entity_poly.type
_entity_poly.pdbx_seq_one_letter_code
_entity_poly.pdbx_strand_id
1 'polypeptide(L)'
;RIQETADAVDAYHLADIAHITGLVAAGVHSSPVGVADFVTGSTHKTIRAGRGGIIMCDEEYAGAIDKAVFPGAQGGPLMHNIAGKAVGFGEALSAEFDAYAEQTVANAQALADQLQENGLSLVSGGTDNHLVLVDLRPSHPETTGKDVEAALDAAGIVMNANTVPGETRSAFDPSGIRLGTPAITTRGFTETTCREVADLITRIVDDYDDEAVIEDVAARVDELTDEHPLYE
;
A
#
# COMPACT_ATOMS: atom_id res chain seq x y z
N ARG A 1 12.09 20.61 2.83
CA ARG A 1 10.98 21.23 2.07
C ARG A 1 9.67 21.34 2.83
N ILE A 2 8.99 20.25 3.22
CA ILE A 2 7.68 20.39 3.92
C ILE A 2 7.87 21.08 5.28
N GLN A 3 8.82 20.63 6.10
CA GLN A 3 9.15 21.31 7.37
C GLN A 3 9.49 22.79 7.15
N GLU A 4 10.43 23.10 6.25
CA GLU A 4 10.80 24.49 5.91
C GLU A 4 9.59 25.36 5.51
N THR A 5 8.57 24.77 4.87
CA THR A 5 7.35 25.48 4.50
C THR A 5 6.46 25.72 5.72
N ALA A 6 6.36 24.74 6.61
CA ALA A 6 5.63 24.84 7.87
C ALA A 6 6.23 25.92 8.78
N ASP A 7 7.56 25.91 8.94
CA ASP A 7 8.31 26.92 9.70
C ASP A 7 8.09 28.33 9.11
N ALA A 8 8.10 28.46 7.78
CA ALA A 8 7.93 29.76 7.11
C ALA A 8 6.53 30.37 7.28
N VAL A 9 5.52 29.58 7.65
CA VAL A 9 4.14 30.02 7.83
C VAL A 9 3.64 29.83 9.27
N ASP A 10 4.53 29.52 10.22
CA ASP A 10 4.21 29.30 11.64
C ASP A 10 3.15 28.19 11.83
N ALA A 11 3.31 27.07 11.13
CA ALA A 11 2.44 25.90 11.20
C ALA A 11 3.18 24.66 11.71
N TYR A 12 2.42 23.74 12.32
CA TYR A 12 2.92 22.40 12.63
C TYR A 12 2.94 21.50 11.39
N HIS A 13 3.98 20.68 11.29
CA HIS A 13 4.13 19.62 10.31
C HIS A 13 3.80 18.26 10.93
N LEU A 14 2.69 17.68 10.48
CA LEU A 14 2.34 16.30 10.77
C LEU A 14 2.59 15.43 9.54
N ALA A 15 3.42 14.40 9.68
CA ALA A 15 3.64 13.38 8.67
C ALA A 15 2.92 12.08 9.03
N ASP A 16 1.92 11.67 8.24
CA ASP A 16 1.29 10.36 8.39
C ASP A 16 1.97 9.31 7.51
N ILE A 17 2.72 8.41 8.14
CA ILE A 17 3.46 7.33 7.48
C ILE A 17 2.68 6.01 7.43
N ALA A 18 1.36 6.01 7.61
CA ALA A 18 0.57 4.78 7.78
C ALA A 18 0.81 3.71 6.72
N HIS A 19 0.97 4.11 5.46
CA HIS A 19 1.22 3.18 4.35
C HIS A 19 2.66 2.68 4.28
N ILE A 20 3.63 3.48 4.76
CA ILE A 20 5.07 3.23 4.59
C ILE A 20 5.78 2.99 5.93
N THR A 21 5.05 2.73 7.02
CA THR A 21 5.64 2.55 8.36
C THR A 21 6.71 1.45 8.37
N GLY A 22 6.48 0.34 7.65
CA GLY A 22 7.47 -0.73 7.51
C GLY A 22 8.68 -0.33 6.68
N LEU A 23 8.46 0.39 5.57
CA LEU A 23 9.54 0.84 4.69
C LEU A 23 10.45 1.88 5.37
N VAL A 24 9.86 2.77 6.18
CA VAL A 24 10.60 3.73 7.01
C VAL A 24 11.39 2.99 8.09
N ALA A 25 10.80 1.99 8.75
CA ALA A 25 11.47 1.21 9.79
C ALA A 25 12.70 0.43 9.25
N ALA A 26 12.57 -0.15 8.05
CA ALA A 26 13.65 -0.86 7.36
C ALA A 26 14.66 0.05 6.64
N GLY A 27 14.46 1.37 6.65
CA GLY A 27 15.38 2.33 6.02
C GLY A 27 15.32 2.39 4.49
N VAL A 28 14.38 1.69 3.85
CA VAL A 28 14.19 1.70 2.38
C VAL A 28 13.29 2.85 1.89
N HIS A 29 12.80 3.69 2.81
CA HIS A 29 12.11 4.94 2.51
C HIS A 29 12.57 6.04 3.47
N SER A 30 12.63 7.30 3.00
CA SER A 30 13.03 8.44 3.85
C SER A 30 12.14 8.55 5.10
N SER A 31 12.78 8.75 6.25
CA SER A 31 12.10 8.91 7.53
C SER A 31 11.77 10.39 7.81
N PRO A 32 10.51 10.71 8.16
CA PRO A 32 10.16 12.04 8.68
C PRO A 32 10.42 12.19 10.18
N VAL A 33 10.82 11.12 10.89
CA VAL A 33 11.07 11.16 12.34
C VAL A 33 12.29 12.03 12.63
N GLY A 34 12.14 12.99 13.54
CA GLY A 34 13.16 14.01 13.83
C GLY A 34 13.25 15.13 12.79
N VAL A 35 12.34 15.15 11.81
CA VAL A 35 12.18 16.23 10.84
C VAL A 35 10.82 16.91 10.99
N ALA A 36 9.74 16.12 11.05
CA ALA A 36 8.39 16.60 11.32
C ALA A 36 8.14 16.77 12.82
N ASP A 37 7.34 17.77 13.20
CA ASP A 37 6.93 17.98 14.60
C ASP A 37 6.17 16.77 15.15
N PHE A 38 5.35 16.14 14.29
CA PHE A 38 4.57 14.96 14.62
C PHE A 38 4.66 13.92 13.51
N VAL A 39 4.81 12.66 13.89
CA VAL A 39 4.70 11.53 12.96
C VAL A 39 3.62 10.57 13.46
N THR A 40 2.59 10.37 12.67
CA THR A 40 1.54 9.37 12.94
C THR A 40 1.72 8.18 12.02
N GLY A 41 1.27 7.00 12.44
CA GLY A 41 1.33 5.81 11.61
C GLY A 41 0.33 4.77 12.03
N SER A 42 -0.04 3.91 11.07
CA SER A 42 -0.85 2.72 11.32
C SER A 42 0.05 1.50 11.43
N THR A 43 -0.27 0.60 12.35
CA THR A 43 0.64 -0.50 12.69
C THR A 43 0.38 -1.79 11.92
N HIS A 44 -0.55 -1.84 10.97
CA HIS A 44 -1.02 -3.08 10.32
C HIS A 44 -0.77 -3.17 8.82
N LYS A 45 -0.15 -2.15 8.22
CA LYS A 45 0.14 -2.14 6.77
C LYS A 45 1.53 -2.74 6.53
N THR A 46 2.44 -1.97 5.95
CA THR A 46 3.81 -2.43 5.64
C THR A 46 4.62 -2.86 6.86
N ILE A 47 4.31 -2.38 8.07
CA ILE A 47 4.97 -2.81 9.32
C ILE A 47 4.40 -4.14 9.89
N ARG A 48 3.31 -4.66 9.32
CA ARG A 48 2.74 -5.99 9.60
C ARG A 48 2.43 -6.34 11.08
N ALA A 49 2.21 -5.34 11.94
CA ALA A 49 1.88 -5.55 13.34
C ALA A 49 0.36 -5.46 13.63
N GLY A 50 -0.03 -5.61 14.89
CA GLY A 50 -1.45 -5.57 15.32
C GLY A 50 -2.18 -4.28 14.89
N ARG A 51 -3.48 -4.34 14.59
CA ARG A 51 -4.26 -3.18 14.10
C ARG A 51 -4.36 -2.05 15.11
N GLY A 52 -3.77 -0.90 14.78
CA GLY A 52 -3.98 0.35 15.50
C GLY A 52 -3.10 1.46 14.95
N GLY A 53 -2.83 2.48 15.78
CA GLY A 53 -1.92 3.56 15.44
C GLY A 53 -0.78 3.75 16.44
N ILE A 54 0.14 4.63 16.06
CA ILE A 54 1.23 5.21 16.84
C ILE A 54 1.28 6.72 16.58
N ILE A 55 1.69 7.49 17.58
CA ILE A 55 1.99 8.92 17.48
C ILE A 55 3.40 9.09 18.06
N MET A 56 4.29 9.69 17.27
CA MET A 56 5.65 10.04 17.66
C MET A 56 5.77 11.57 17.62
N CYS A 57 6.42 12.13 18.62
CA CYS A 57 6.64 13.56 18.78
C CYS A 57 7.85 13.80 19.68
N ASP A 58 8.32 15.03 19.72
CA ASP A 58 9.30 15.46 20.72
C ASP A 58 8.67 15.52 22.13
N GLU A 59 9.53 15.42 23.15
CA GLU A 59 9.13 15.32 24.57
C GLU A 59 8.24 16.50 25.02
N GLU A 60 8.46 17.70 24.47
CA GLU A 60 7.67 18.89 24.80
C GLU A 60 6.17 18.74 24.49
N TYR A 61 5.81 17.92 23.49
CA TYR A 61 4.43 17.69 23.09
C TYR A 61 3.79 16.47 23.74
N ALA A 62 4.58 15.58 24.35
CA ALA A 62 4.13 14.27 24.83
C ALA A 62 2.96 14.38 25.81
N GLY A 63 3.05 15.28 26.80
CA GLY A 63 1.99 15.46 27.80
C GLY A 63 0.66 15.98 27.21
N ALA A 64 0.72 16.81 26.16
CA ALA A 64 -0.47 17.32 25.49
C ALA A 64 -1.14 16.22 24.65
N ILE A 65 -0.35 15.43 23.92
CA ILE A 65 -0.82 14.29 23.12
C ILE A 65 -1.41 13.20 24.00
N ASP A 66 -0.72 12.82 25.07
CA ASP A 66 -1.19 11.80 26.01
C ASP A 66 -2.56 12.19 26.58
N LYS A 67 -2.72 13.44 27.00
CA LYS A 67 -3.99 13.97 27.52
C LYS A 67 -5.10 13.98 26.45
N ALA A 68 -4.75 14.28 25.20
CA ALA A 68 -5.68 14.27 24.07
C ALA A 68 -6.16 12.84 23.75
N VAL A 69 -5.28 11.83 23.86
CA VAL A 69 -5.64 10.42 23.72
C VAL A 69 -6.49 9.98 24.91
N PHE A 70 -5.99 10.15 26.13
CA PHE A 70 -6.68 9.80 27.37
C PHE A 70 -6.46 10.89 28.44
N PRO A 71 -7.52 11.46 29.03
CA PRO A 71 -8.93 11.07 28.94
C PRO A 71 -9.70 11.75 27.79
N GLY A 72 -9.01 12.36 26.82
CA GLY A 72 -9.65 13.17 25.78
C GLY A 72 -10.55 12.38 24.81
N ALA A 73 -9.95 11.52 23.98
CA ALA A 73 -10.63 10.84 22.88
C ALA A 73 -10.98 9.37 23.16
N GLN A 74 -10.21 8.71 24.04
CA GLN A 74 -10.31 7.28 24.31
C GLN A 74 -10.46 6.99 25.80
N GLY A 75 -10.89 5.76 26.10
CA GLY A 75 -10.99 5.20 27.46
C GLY A 75 -9.85 4.23 27.76
N GLY A 76 -10.19 3.02 28.22
CA GLY A 76 -9.19 2.01 28.57
C GLY A 76 -8.39 1.50 27.36
N PRO A 77 -7.07 1.32 27.48
CA PRO A 77 -6.23 0.82 26.40
C PRO A 77 -6.49 -0.65 26.09
N LEU A 78 -6.39 -1.03 24.82
CA LEU A 78 -6.48 -2.41 24.36
C LEU A 78 -5.14 -3.13 24.56
N MET A 79 -4.85 -3.56 25.79
CA MET A 79 -3.55 -4.13 26.16
C MET A 79 -3.15 -5.37 25.34
N HIS A 80 -4.11 -6.21 24.94
CA HIS A 80 -3.86 -7.35 24.05
C HIS A 80 -3.30 -6.91 22.68
N ASN A 81 -3.81 -5.80 22.15
CA ASN A 81 -3.36 -5.24 20.89
C ASN A 81 -2.01 -4.52 21.03
N ILE A 82 -1.76 -3.85 22.17
CA ILE A 82 -0.45 -3.27 22.48
C ILE A 82 0.61 -4.37 22.55
N ALA A 83 0.32 -5.49 23.20
CA ALA A 83 1.22 -6.64 23.25
C ALA A 83 1.50 -7.21 21.84
N GLY A 84 0.47 -7.36 20.99
CA GLY A 84 0.65 -7.80 19.61
C GLY A 84 1.48 -6.84 18.75
N LYS A 85 1.34 -5.52 18.96
CA LYS A 85 2.20 -4.52 18.30
C LYS A 85 3.66 -4.65 18.72
N ALA A 86 3.92 -4.89 20.01
CA ALA A 86 5.27 -5.07 20.51
C ALA A 86 5.96 -6.29 19.87
N VAL A 87 5.23 -7.39 19.65
CA VAL A 87 5.74 -8.55 18.90
C VAL A 87 6.08 -8.17 17.46
N GLY A 88 5.16 -7.56 16.72
CA GLY A 88 5.40 -7.17 15.33
C GLY A 88 6.52 -6.13 15.16
N PHE A 89 6.68 -5.22 16.13
CA PHE A 89 7.84 -4.31 16.14
C PHE A 89 9.15 -5.04 16.46
N GLY A 90 9.11 -6.09 17.27
CA GLY A 90 10.27 -6.98 17.48
C GLY A 90 10.67 -7.70 16.20
N GLU A 91 9.71 -8.20 15.42
CA GLU A 91 9.97 -8.79 14.10
C GLU A 91 10.56 -7.76 13.13
N ALA A 92 10.07 -6.52 13.17
CA ALA A 92 10.55 -5.43 12.33
C ALA A 92 12.01 -4.98 12.60
N LEU A 93 12.65 -5.49 13.65
CA LEU A 93 14.07 -5.26 13.95
C LEU A 93 14.99 -6.35 13.36
N SER A 94 14.42 -7.35 12.69
CA SER A 94 15.17 -8.47 12.11
C SER A 94 15.66 -8.16 10.70
N ALA A 95 16.78 -8.76 10.31
CA ALA A 95 17.28 -8.70 8.94
C ALA A 95 16.33 -9.34 7.91
N GLU A 96 15.48 -10.28 8.35
CA GLU A 96 14.43 -10.88 7.53
C GLU A 96 13.34 -9.86 7.18
N PHE A 97 13.03 -8.95 8.11
CA PHE A 97 12.11 -7.85 7.83
C PHE A 97 12.71 -6.82 6.87
N ASP A 98 13.99 -6.50 7.00
CA ASP A 98 14.69 -5.62 6.05
C ASP A 98 14.62 -6.21 4.63
N ALA A 99 14.91 -7.50 4.48
CA ALA A 99 14.79 -8.21 3.20
C ALA A 99 13.35 -8.19 2.66
N TYR A 100 12.35 -8.37 3.53
CA TYR A 100 10.93 -8.23 3.15
C TYR A 100 10.60 -6.83 2.62
N ALA A 101 11.11 -5.77 3.27
CA ALA A 101 10.83 -4.40 2.89
C ALA A 101 11.50 -4.05 1.55
N GLU A 102 12.74 -4.48 1.34
CA GLU A 102 13.46 -4.37 0.07
C GLU A 102 12.70 -5.10 -1.06
N GLN A 103 12.33 -6.36 -0.83
CA GLN A 103 11.57 -7.16 -1.79
C GLN A 103 10.19 -6.55 -2.09
N THR A 104 9.55 -5.91 -1.10
CA THR A 104 8.26 -5.23 -1.30
C THR A 104 8.37 -4.11 -2.33
N VAL A 105 9.44 -3.30 -2.26
CA VAL A 105 9.70 -2.21 -3.21
C VAL A 105 10.11 -2.78 -4.57
N ALA A 106 11.01 -3.77 -4.62
CA ALA A 106 11.44 -4.40 -5.86
C ALA A 106 10.26 -5.04 -6.62
N ASN A 107 9.37 -5.72 -5.91
CA ASN A 107 8.14 -6.28 -6.47
C ASN A 107 7.22 -5.20 -7.04
N ALA A 108 7.08 -4.05 -6.36
CA ALA A 108 6.22 -2.97 -6.83
C ALA A 108 6.78 -2.31 -8.10
N GLN A 109 8.10 -2.19 -8.19
CA GLN A 109 8.79 -1.73 -9.39
C GLN A 109 8.63 -2.73 -10.55
N ALA A 110 8.83 -4.03 -10.31
CA ALA A 110 8.63 -5.05 -11.33
C ALA A 110 7.18 -5.11 -11.86
N LEU A 111 6.20 -4.96 -10.96
CA LEU A 111 4.79 -4.82 -11.30
C LEU A 111 4.56 -3.56 -12.16
N ALA A 112 5.11 -2.41 -11.76
CA ALA A 112 4.98 -1.15 -12.49
C ALA A 112 5.55 -1.26 -13.92
N ASP A 113 6.79 -1.76 -14.04
CA ASP A 113 7.48 -1.90 -15.31
C ASP A 113 6.66 -2.77 -16.28
N GLN A 114 6.17 -3.92 -15.80
CA GLN A 114 5.39 -4.84 -16.64
C GLN A 114 4.04 -4.25 -17.06
N LEU A 115 3.33 -3.55 -16.18
CA LEU A 115 2.09 -2.86 -16.54
C LEU A 115 2.34 -1.81 -17.64
N GLN A 116 3.48 -1.10 -17.58
CA GLN A 116 3.86 -0.13 -18.62
C GLN A 116 4.26 -0.81 -19.93
N GLU A 117 5.02 -1.91 -19.86
CA GLU A 117 5.36 -2.75 -21.03
C GLU A 117 4.09 -3.25 -21.73
N ASN A 118 3.03 -3.55 -20.96
CA ASN A 118 1.72 -3.94 -21.49
C ASN A 118 0.83 -2.75 -21.92
N GLY A 119 1.34 -1.51 -21.87
CA GLY A 119 0.65 -0.33 -22.41
C GLY A 119 -0.25 0.42 -21.44
N LEU A 120 -0.24 0.09 -20.14
CA LEU A 120 -0.99 0.83 -19.13
C LEU A 120 -0.23 2.08 -18.66
N SER A 121 -0.98 3.14 -18.37
CA SER A 121 -0.41 4.41 -17.92
C SER A 121 -0.36 4.47 -16.40
N LEU A 122 0.81 4.77 -15.85
CA LEU A 122 1.00 4.92 -14.40
C LEU A 122 1.05 6.38 -14.01
N VAL A 123 0.37 6.73 -12.92
CA VAL A 123 0.56 8.03 -12.26
C VAL A 123 2.03 8.13 -11.84
N SER A 124 2.64 9.29 -12.09
CA SER A 124 4.09 9.56 -11.92
C SER A 124 5.06 8.69 -12.75
N GLY A 125 4.55 7.77 -13.59
CA GLY A 125 5.37 6.95 -14.50
C GLY A 125 6.12 5.79 -13.86
N GLY A 126 5.81 5.43 -12.61
CA GLY A 126 6.49 4.34 -11.88
C GLY A 126 6.14 4.36 -10.38
N THR A 127 7.03 3.81 -9.55
CA THR A 127 6.90 3.85 -8.08
C THR A 127 8.24 3.81 -7.36
N ASP A 128 8.30 4.51 -6.21
CA ASP A 128 9.42 4.49 -5.25
C ASP A 128 9.05 3.78 -3.94
N ASN A 129 7.88 3.13 -3.87
CA ASN A 129 7.38 2.50 -2.65
C ASN A 129 6.60 1.20 -2.94
N HIS A 130 5.71 0.80 -2.04
CA HIS A 130 4.99 -0.48 -2.08
C HIS A 130 3.74 -0.53 -2.95
N LEU A 131 3.37 0.56 -3.66
CA LEU A 131 2.15 0.63 -4.45
C LEU A 131 2.36 1.21 -5.85
N VAL A 132 1.44 0.89 -6.75
CA VAL A 132 1.34 1.44 -8.11
C VAL A 132 -0.08 1.98 -8.31
N LEU A 133 -0.20 3.12 -8.99
CA LEU A 133 -1.49 3.72 -9.33
C LEU A 133 -1.59 3.83 -10.87
N VAL A 134 -2.53 3.07 -11.44
CA VAL A 134 -2.80 3.05 -12.88
C VAL A 134 -3.91 4.06 -13.19
N ASP A 135 -3.73 4.86 -14.23
CA ASP A 135 -4.78 5.65 -14.87
C ASP A 135 -5.25 4.92 -16.12
N LEU A 136 -6.52 4.50 -16.13
CA LEU A 136 -7.08 3.72 -17.24
C LEU A 136 -7.44 4.61 -18.43
N ARG A 137 -7.66 5.92 -18.24
CA ARG A 137 -8.21 6.81 -19.30
C ARG A 137 -7.37 6.85 -20.58
N PRO A 138 -6.02 6.83 -20.53
CA PRO A 138 -5.21 6.88 -21.75
C PRO A 138 -5.37 5.66 -22.66
N SER A 139 -5.54 4.46 -22.10
CA SER A 139 -5.68 3.20 -22.87
C SER A 139 -7.13 2.73 -22.99
N HIS A 140 -7.92 2.93 -21.94
CA HIS A 140 -9.30 2.46 -21.77
C HIS A 140 -10.22 3.61 -21.34
N PRO A 141 -10.48 4.58 -22.23
CA PRO A 141 -11.17 5.84 -21.88
C PRO A 141 -12.61 5.65 -21.39
N GLU A 142 -13.27 4.56 -21.77
CA GLU A 142 -14.65 4.26 -21.35
C GLU A 142 -14.72 3.32 -20.13
N THR A 143 -13.64 2.58 -19.84
CA THR A 143 -13.58 1.65 -18.71
C THR A 143 -13.38 2.38 -17.39
N THR A 144 -14.15 2.00 -16.38
CA THR A 144 -14.05 2.53 -15.03
C THR A 144 -13.14 1.66 -14.17
N GLY A 145 -12.57 2.24 -13.13
CA GLY A 145 -11.83 1.49 -12.13
C GLY A 145 -12.73 0.52 -11.35
N LYS A 146 -14.04 0.78 -11.25
CA LYS A 146 -14.99 -0.10 -10.56
C LYS A 146 -15.31 -1.35 -11.34
N ASP A 147 -15.49 -1.23 -12.65
CA ASP A 147 -15.71 -2.39 -13.51
C ASP A 147 -14.50 -3.33 -13.48
N VAL A 148 -13.29 -2.76 -13.58
CA VAL A 148 -12.03 -3.52 -13.46
C VAL A 148 -11.85 -4.10 -12.07
N GLU A 149 -12.14 -3.35 -11.00
CA GLU A 149 -12.09 -3.87 -9.63
C GLU A 149 -13.01 -5.10 -9.46
N ALA A 150 -14.22 -5.06 -10.00
CA ALA A 150 -15.17 -6.17 -9.93
C ALA A 150 -14.72 -7.39 -10.76
N ALA A 151 -14.20 -7.17 -11.97
CA ALA A 151 -13.70 -8.24 -12.82
C ALA A 151 -12.44 -8.92 -12.23
N LEU A 152 -11.53 -8.13 -11.67
CA LEU A 152 -10.35 -8.65 -10.97
C LEU A 152 -10.73 -9.43 -9.70
N ASP A 153 -11.70 -8.94 -8.92
CA ASP A 153 -12.22 -9.66 -7.74
C ASP A 153 -12.83 -11.02 -8.13
N ALA A 154 -13.59 -11.06 -9.23
CA ALA A 154 -14.12 -12.30 -9.78
C ALA A 154 -13.01 -13.27 -10.24
N ALA A 155 -11.86 -12.74 -10.67
CA ALA A 155 -10.67 -13.51 -11.03
C ALA A 155 -9.73 -13.82 -9.84
N GLY A 156 -10.13 -13.50 -8.60
CA GLY A 156 -9.31 -13.75 -7.40
C GLY A 156 -8.20 -12.73 -7.14
N ILE A 157 -8.14 -11.62 -7.90
CA ILE A 157 -7.17 -10.54 -7.71
C ILE A 157 -7.83 -9.37 -6.96
N VAL A 158 -7.56 -9.29 -5.65
CA VAL A 158 -8.17 -8.25 -4.81
C VAL A 158 -7.35 -6.96 -4.82
N MET A 159 -7.99 -5.87 -5.19
CA MET A 159 -7.40 -4.53 -5.34
C MET A 159 -8.43 -3.44 -5.04
N ASN A 160 -8.12 -2.16 -5.24
CA ASN A 160 -9.12 -1.10 -5.09
C ASN A 160 -9.14 -0.12 -6.26
N ALA A 161 -10.33 0.23 -6.73
CA ALA A 161 -10.57 1.38 -7.61
C ALA A 161 -10.16 2.68 -6.89
N ASN A 162 -9.50 3.60 -7.60
CA ASN A 162 -8.93 4.80 -7.00
C ASN A 162 -8.98 5.99 -7.96
N THR A 163 -9.27 7.18 -7.43
CA THR A 163 -9.20 8.42 -8.21
C THR A 163 -7.76 8.69 -8.68
N VAL A 164 -7.63 9.34 -9.82
CA VAL A 164 -6.33 9.73 -10.41
C VAL A 164 -6.24 11.26 -10.55
N PRO A 165 -5.03 11.83 -10.75
CA PRO A 165 -4.89 13.27 -10.98
C PRO A 165 -5.75 13.76 -12.14
N GLY A 166 -6.44 14.88 -11.92
CA GLY A 166 -7.37 15.44 -12.90
C GLY A 166 -8.60 14.56 -13.16
N GLU A 167 -9.06 13.80 -12.15
CA GLU A 167 -10.27 12.97 -12.23
C GLU A 167 -11.47 13.78 -12.77
N THR A 168 -12.21 13.16 -13.69
CA THR A 168 -13.43 13.72 -14.29
C THR A 168 -14.67 12.88 -13.97
N ARG A 169 -14.50 11.63 -13.54
CA ARG A 169 -15.58 10.75 -13.10
C ARG A 169 -15.93 10.98 -11.62
N SER A 170 -16.99 10.32 -11.18
CA SER A 170 -17.41 10.35 -9.78
C SER A 170 -16.36 9.70 -8.87
N ALA A 171 -16.20 10.18 -7.64
CA ALA A 171 -15.38 9.51 -6.65
C ALA A 171 -15.89 8.10 -6.28
N PHE A 172 -17.17 7.80 -6.56
CA PHE A 172 -17.76 6.47 -6.39
C PHE A 172 -17.46 5.52 -7.54
N ASP A 173 -17.00 6.06 -8.67
CA ASP A 173 -16.74 5.35 -9.91
C ASP A 173 -15.50 5.94 -10.62
N PRO A 174 -14.31 5.79 -10.01
CA PRO A 174 -13.12 6.53 -10.42
C PRO A 174 -12.45 5.92 -11.65
N SER A 175 -11.47 6.64 -12.20
CA SER A 175 -10.81 6.27 -13.46
C SER A 175 -9.53 5.43 -13.33
N GLY A 176 -9.14 5.06 -12.11
CA GLY A 176 -7.90 4.34 -11.88
C GLY A 176 -8.04 3.18 -10.94
N ILE A 177 -6.94 2.45 -10.81
CA ILE A 177 -6.83 1.29 -9.94
C ILE A 177 -5.51 1.34 -9.16
N ARG A 178 -5.55 0.92 -7.89
CA ARG A 178 -4.39 0.96 -6.99
C ARG A 178 -3.99 -0.45 -6.58
N LEU A 179 -2.75 -0.79 -6.89
CA LEU A 179 -2.14 -2.10 -6.66
C LEU A 179 -1.05 -1.98 -5.60
N GLY A 180 -0.90 -2.99 -4.73
CA GLY A 180 0.13 -2.98 -3.70
C GLY A 180 0.71 -4.36 -3.46
N THR A 181 2.02 -4.43 -3.23
CA THR A 181 2.79 -5.67 -3.09
C THR A 181 3.01 -6.22 -1.67
N PRO A 182 2.80 -5.51 -0.54
CA PRO A 182 3.17 -6.00 0.80
C PRO A 182 2.60 -7.37 1.18
N ALA A 183 1.35 -7.66 0.76
CA ALA A 183 0.67 -8.90 1.10
C ALA A 183 1.23 -10.09 0.31
N ILE A 184 1.40 -9.94 -1.00
CA ILE A 184 1.95 -11.00 -1.86
C ILE A 184 3.43 -11.23 -1.59
N THR A 185 4.20 -10.18 -1.27
CA THR A 185 5.60 -10.33 -0.83
C THR A 185 5.69 -11.15 0.46
N THR A 186 4.74 -10.98 1.38
CA THR A 186 4.70 -11.80 2.62
C THR A 186 4.46 -13.30 2.30
N ARG A 187 3.81 -13.62 1.18
CA ARG A 187 3.61 -15.00 0.68
C ARG A 187 4.83 -15.55 -0.06
N GLY A 188 5.89 -14.75 -0.24
CA GLY A 188 7.09 -15.14 -0.97
C GLY A 188 7.04 -14.86 -2.48
N PHE A 189 6.14 -14.00 -2.96
CA PHE A 189 6.16 -13.57 -4.36
C PHE A 189 7.44 -12.79 -4.65
N THR A 190 7.99 -13.01 -5.84
CA THR A 190 9.20 -12.36 -6.35
C THR A 190 8.86 -11.37 -7.46
N GLU A 191 9.86 -10.67 -7.99
CA GLU A 191 9.72 -9.76 -9.13
C GLU A 191 9.15 -10.49 -10.35
N THR A 192 9.63 -11.72 -10.62
CA THR A 192 9.13 -12.56 -11.72
C THR A 192 7.64 -12.85 -11.55
N THR A 193 7.22 -13.27 -10.36
CA THR A 193 5.80 -13.54 -10.06
C THR A 193 4.97 -12.26 -10.17
N CYS A 194 5.51 -11.11 -9.76
CA CYS A 194 4.80 -9.82 -9.85
C CYS A 194 4.65 -9.33 -11.30
N ARG A 195 5.61 -9.64 -12.19
CA ARG A 195 5.44 -9.41 -13.63
C ARG A 195 4.30 -10.27 -14.19
N GLU A 196 4.24 -11.55 -13.82
CA GLU A 196 3.13 -12.41 -14.23
C GLU A 196 1.78 -11.89 -13.71
N VAL A 197 1.72 -11.40 -12.47
CA VAL A 197 0.52 -10.75 -11.92
C VAL A 197 0.12 -9.51 -12.74
N ALA A 198 1.08 -8.69 -13.21
CA ALA A 198 0.77 -7.57 -14.11
C ALA A 198 0.18 -8.03 -15.45
N ASP A 199 0.65 -9.15 -16.00
CA ASP A 199 0.10 -9.72 -17.23
C ASP A 199 -1.35 -10.18 -17.04
N LEU A 200 -1.63 -10.87 -15.93
CA LEU A 200 -2.99 -11.27 -15.55
C LEU A 200 -3.92 -10.07 -15.34
N ILE A 201 -3.44 -9.02 -14.64
CA ILE A 201 -4.19 -7.79 -14.46
C ILE A 201 -4.49 -7.14 -15.81
N THR A 202 -3.52 -7.09 -16.72
CA THR A 202 -3.72 -6.43 -18.02
C THR A 202 -4.73 -7.17 -18.88
N ARG A 203 -4.70 -8.51 -18.89
CA ARG A 203 -5.73 -9.33 -19.56
C ARG A 203 -7.14 -9.00 -19.09
N ILE A 204 -7.33 -8.83 -17.78
CA ILE A 204 -8.63 -8.45 -17.23
C ILE A 204 -8.98 -6.99 -17.56
N VAL A 205 -8.02 -6.08 -17.59
CA VAL A 205 -8.29 -4.69 -17.97
C VAL A 205 -8.75 -4.58 -19.42
N ASP A 206 -8.10 -5.33 -20.32
CA ASP A 206 -8.37 -5.31 -21.76
C ASP A 206 -9.76 -5.94 -22.08
N ASP A 207 -10.15 -6.98 -21.34
CA ASP A 207 -11.37 -7.78 -21.58
C ASP A 207 -12.20 -7.99 -20.28
N TYR A 208 -12.49 -6.90 -19.55
CA TYR A 208 -13.11 -6.97 -18.20
C TYR A 208 -14.54 -7.53 -18.18
N ASP A 209 -15.22 -7.62 -19.33
CA ASP A 209 -16.56 -8.16 -19.49
C ASP A 209 -16.58 -9.55 -20.15
N ASP A 210 -15.42 -10.14 -20.45
CA ASP A 210 -15.29 -11.50 -20.99
C ASP A 210 -15.16 -12.53 -19.87
N GLU A 211 -16.23 -13.28 -19.65
CA GLU A 211 -16.34 -14.34 -18.65
C GLU A 211 -15.28 -15.44 -18.82
N ALA A 212 -14.90 -15.78 -20.06
CA ALA A 212 -13.88 -16.80 -20.31
C ALA A 212 -12.48 -16.30 -19.93
N VAL A 213 -12.18 -15.02 -20.18
CA VAL A 213 -10.90 -14.41 -19.75
C VAL A 213 -10.83 -14.38 -18.23
N ILE A 214 -11.92 -14.02 -17.55
CA ILE A 214 -12.01 -14.01 -16.09
C ILE A 214 -11.77 -15.42 -15.51
N GLU A 215 -12.42 -16.45 -16.05
CA GLU A 215 -12.26 -17.85 -15.62
C GLU A 215 -10.82 -18.35 -15.83
N ASP A 216 -10.21 -18.06 -16.99
CA ASP A 216 -8.84 -18.45 -17.30
C ASP A 216 -7.83 -17.76 -16.37
N VAL A 217 -8.03 -16.48 -16.06
CA VAL A 217 -7.18 -15.75 -15.12
C VAL A 217 -7.37 -16.28 -13.70
N ALA A 218 -8.61 -16.56 -13.28
CA ALA A 218 -8.91 -17.14 -11.97
C ALA A 218 -8.16 -18.47 -11.75
N ALA A 219 -8.20 -19.36 -12.75
CA ALA A 219 -7.48 -20.63 -12.69
C ALA A 219 -5.97 -20.43 -12.51
N ARG A 220 -5.37 -19.45 -13.20
CA ARG A 220 -3.95 -19.17 -13.04
C ARG A 220 -3.62 -18.50 -11.70
N VAL A 221 -4.51 -17.67 -11.18
CA VAL A 221 -4.37 -17.08 -9.84
C VAL A 221 -4.38 -18.19 -8.78
N ASP A 222 -5.29 -19.16 -8.88
CA ASP A 222 -5.34 -20.30 -7.97
C ASP A 222 -4.00 -21.06 -7.97
N GLU A 223 -3.48 -21.41 -9.15
CA GLU A 223 -2.17 -22.05 -9.29
C GLU A 223 -1.03 -21.25 -8.64
N LEU A 224 -0.96 -19.93 -8.92
CA LEU A 224 0.05 -19.05 -8.31
C LEU A 224 -0.05 -19.01 -6.78
N THR A 225 -1.27 -19.05 -6.26
CA THR A 225 -1.48 -19.05 -4.81
C THR A 225 -1.18 -20.39 -4.15
N ASP A 226 -1.33 -21.51 -4.86
CA ASP A 226 -0.93 -22.85 -4.42
C ASP A 226 0.60 -23.03 -4.44
N GLU A 227 1.29 -22.41 -5.39
CA GLU A 227 2.76 -22.34 -5.44
C GLU A 227 3.35 -21.54 -4.25
N HIS A 228 2.55 -20.64 -3.66
CA HIS A 228 2.93 -19.72 -2.58
C HIS A 228 1.94 -19.78 -1.38
N PRO A 229 1.87 -20.90 -0.65
CA PRO A 229 0.90 -21.09 0.42
C PRO A 229 1.15 -20.15 1.62
N LEU A 230 0.08 -19.73 2.31
CA LEU A 230 0.14 -18.84 3.47
C LEU A 230 0.60 -19.52 4.76
N TYR A 231 0.24 -20.80 4.93
CA TYR A 231 0.54 -21.62 6.10
C TYR A 231 0.91 -23.03 5.62
N GLU A 232 1.85 -23.67 6.30
CA GLU A 232 2.07 -25.12 6.21
C GLU A 232 1.00 -25.90 7.00
#